data_AF-A0A850MCI5-F1
#
_entry.id   AF-A0A850MCI5-F1
#
_cell.length_a   1.000
_cell.length_b   1.000
_cell.length_c   1.000
_cell.angle_alpha   90.00
_cell.angle_beta   90.00
_cell.angle_gamma   90.00
#
_symmetry.space_group_name_H-M   'P 1'
#
loop_
_entity.id
_entity.type
_entity.pdbx_description
1 polymer ?
#
loop_
_entity_poly.entity_id
_entity_poly.type
_entity_poly.pdbx_seq_one_letter_code
_entity_poly.pdbx_strand_id
1 'polypeptide(L)'
;MEIDWAKIIEKPDAKHKVDGSILLKYRTMTEKLNNEVDSLKKNNVELENQIKRQSQTIQNLKRESAQQTEAARSLEGELQVIVGEKEKEFKKQIASLQNELENAKKEAESSSSLQNQLAEMQQTLAEYEKQLSEKVAKMAELEGANQELSSKITELEGSLAEISGTKNKFEEIQKALDAKNSEVEQLNGKIQELEKQQEQSAADHKAKLESLNEQQAQELEAQKSTYDMQIKALENKYGMTKEAILRAEKEMIERVIFLRYTGANFVMVRSKPDEGISMILDQQEGKWLMVWDANAGFVERRTAERLARSIAKAGWPLPSGARVGLGFDLEMQGAQSVPGRLLRDQHEYMD
;
A
#
# COMPACT_ATOMS: atom_id res chain seq x y z
N MET A 1 11.28 -136.55 142.51
CA MET A 1 10.82 -137.41 143.63
C MET A 1 10.86 -138.84 143.14
N GLU A 2 11.98 -139.52 143.37
CA GLU A 2 12.10 -140.97 143.19
C GLU A 2 11.42 -141.67 144.35
N ILE A 3 10.53 -142.61 144.04
CA ILE A 3 9.86 -143.45 145.04
C ILE A 3 10.76 -144.67 145.28
N ASP A 4 11.21 -144.81 146.52
CA ASP A 4 12.05 -145.92 147.01
C ASP A 4 11.18 -147.16 147.27
N TRP A 5 11.13 -148.06 146.28
CA TRP A 5 10.30 -149.26 146.31
C TRP A 5 10.79 -150.34 147.31
N ALA A 6 11.91 -150.15 148.00
CA ALA A 6 12.47 -151.14 148.93
C ALA A 6 11.86 -151.13 150.34
N LYS A 7 10.95 -150.19 150.67
CA LYS A 7 10.36 -150.04 152.02
C LYS A 7 8.89 -150.46 152.17
N ILE A 8 8.27 -151.08 151.15
CA ILE A 8 6.88 -151.55 151.22
C ILE A 8 6.86 -153.07 151.07
N ILE A 9 7.03 -153.75 152.20
CA ILE A 9 6.74 -155.19 152.35
C ILE A 9 5.73 -155.31 153.49
N GLU A 10 4.50 -154.88 153.24
CA GLU A 10 3.32 -155.40 153.93
C GLU A 10 2.65 -156.40 152.98
N LYS A 11 2.54 -157.65 153.43
CA LYS A 11 1.84 -158.72 152.71
C LYS A 11 0.39 -158.31 152.47
N PRO A 12 -0.17 -158.51 151.26
CA PRO A 12 -1.58 -158.29 151.03
C PRO A 12 -2.41 -159.29 151.84
N ASP A 13 -3.17 -158.76 152.80
CA ASP A 13 -4.13 -159.50 153.61
C ASP A 13 -5.28 -160.02 152.73
N ALA A 14 -5.67 -161.29 152.93
CA ALA A 14 -6.50 -162.10 152.04
C ALA A 14 -7.99 -161.67 151.96
N LYS A 15 -8.37 -160.53 152.56
CA LYS A 15 -9.71 -159.94 152.51
C LYS A 15 -9.87 -158.82 151.49
N HIS A 16 -8.78 -158.33 150.89
CA HIS A 16 -8.83 -157.33 149.83
C HIS A 16 -8.11 -157.90 148.61
N LYS A 17 -8.68 -158.96 148.02
CA LYS A 17 -8.40 -159.32 146.63
C LYS A 17 -8.80 -158.10 145.80
N VAL A 18 -7.81 -157.28 145.44
CA VAL A 18 -7.98 -156.31 144.36
C VAL A 18 -8.33 -157.14 143.15
N ASP A 19 -9.60 -157.09 142.79
CA ASP A 19 -10.18 -157.89 141.73
C ASP A 19 -9.27 -157.78 140.51
N GLY A 20 -8.97 -158.90 139.85
CA GLY A 20 -8.14 -158.90 138.63
C GLY A 20 -8.69 -157.90 137.61
N SER A 21 -10.00 -157.61 137.67
CA SER A 21 -10.66 -156.55 136.90
C SER A 21 -10.16 -155.14 137.25
N ILE A 22 -9.84 -154.82 138.51
CA ILE A 22 -9.32 -153.52 138.97
C ILE A 22 -7.85 -153.35 138.58
N LEU A 23 -7.01 -154.37 138.79
CA LEU A 23 -5.61 -154.32 138.34
C LEU A 23 -5.51 -154.26 136.80
N LEU A 24 -6.40 -154.96 136.09
CA LEU A 24 -6.49 -154.87 134.63
C LEU A 24 -7.03 -153.50 134.18
N LYS A 25 -7.97 -152.89 134.92
CA LYS A 25 -8.41 -151.50 134.69
C LYS A 25 -7.28 -150.50 134.89
N TYR A 26 -6.50 -150.62 135.96
CA TYR A 26 -5.33 -149.76 136.16
C TYR A 26 -4.26 -150.02 135.12
N ARG A 27 -3.97 -151.28 134.75
CA ARG A 27 -3.02 -151.59 133.66
C ARG A 27 -3.47 -151.03 132.32
N THR A 28 -4.74 -151.22 131.95
CA THR A 28 -5.30 -150.66 130.70
C THR A 28 -5.36 -149.13 130.75
N MET A 29 -5.60 -148.53 131.92
CA MET A 29 -5.52 -147.08 132.12
C MET A 29 -4.07 -146.60 132.00
N THR A 30 -3.10 -147.31 132.56
CA THR A 30 -1.67 -146.99 132.45
C THR A 30 -1.19 -147.17 131.02
N GLU A 31 -1.62 -148.22 130.30
CA GLU A 31 -1.34 -148.39 128.86
C GLU A 31 -1.98 -147.28 128.04
N LYS A 32 -3.23 -146.87 128.34
CA LYS A 32 -3.88 -145.72 127.69
C LYS A 32 -3.13 -144.42 127.94
N LEU A 33 -2.81 -144.13 129.20
CA LEU A 33 -2.04 -142.94 129.61
C LEU A 33 -0.64 -142.96 129.01
N ASN A 34 0.01 -144.13 128.91
CA ASN A 34 1.34 -144.24 128.32
C ASN A 34 1.27 -144.04 126.80
N ASN A 35 0.26 -144.59 126.12
CA ASN A 35 -0.01 -144.31 124.71
C ASN A 35 -0.33 -142.82 124.49
N GLU A 36 -1.08 -142.19 125.40
CA GLU A 36 -1.41 -140.77 125.36
C GLU A 36 -0.15 -139.91 125.57
N VAL A 37 0.68 -140.23 126.57
CA VAL A 37 1.99 -139.60 126.79
C VAL A 37 2.91 -139.76 125.59
N ASP A 38 2.95 -140.93 124.97
CA ASP A 38 3.76 -141.17 123.77
C ASP A 38 3.22 -140.41 122.56
N SER A 39 1.89 -140.28 122.44
CA SER A 39 1.25 -139.45 121.40
C SER A 39 1.53 -137.96 121.62
N LEU A 40 1.49 -137.49 122.87
CA LEU A 40 1.79 -136.12 123.25
C LEU A 40 3.27 -135.81 123.06
N LYS A 41 4.18 -136.75 123.37
CA LYS A 41 5.60 -136.61 123.07
C LYS A 41 5.85 -136.50 121.57
N LYS A 42 5.20 -137.34 120.76
CA LYS A 42 5.27 -137.24 119.28
C LYS A 42 4.76 -135.89 118.79
N ASN A 43 3.61 -135.44 119.29
CA ASN A 43 3.04 -134.13 118.95
C ASN A 43 3.94 -132.97 119.39
N ASN A 44 4.60 -133.06 120.54
CA ASN A 44 5.50 -132.02 121.02
C ASN A 44 6.75 -131.93 120.13
N VAL A 45 7.30 -133.07 119.71
CA VAL A 45 8.40 -133.12 118.71
C VAL A 45 7.95 -132.55 117.36
N GLU A 46 6.72 -132.84 116.93
CA GLU A 46 6.13 -132.28 115.70
C GLU A 46 6.00 -130.75 115.77
N LEU A 47 5.47 -130.24 116.89
CA LEU A 47 5.31 -128.80 117.15
C LEU A 47 6.66 -128.10 117.28
N GLU A 48 7.66 -128.69 117.94
CA GLU A 48 9.02 -128.16 118.00
C GLU A 48 9.64 -128.05 116.59
N ASN A 49 9.44 -129.07 115.76
CA ASN A 49 9.87 -129.04 114.36
C ASN A 49 9.14 -127.96 113.56
N GLN A 50 7.83 -127.78 113.78
CA GLN A 50 7.05 -126.73 113.15
C GLN A 50 7.48 -125.33 113.59
N ILE A 51 7.71 -125.11 114.89
CA ILE A 51 8.23 -123.84 115.45
C ILE A 51 9.60 -123.54 114.86
N LYS A 52 10.47 -124.55 114.74
CA LYS A 52 11.80 -124.39 114.13
C LYS A 52 11.70 -123.98 112.66
N ARG A 53 10.82 -124.63 111.88
CA ARG A 53 10.55 -124.26 110.48
C ARG A 53 9.99 -122.85 110.37
N GLN A 54 8.98 -122.50 111.16
CA GLN A 54 8.37 -121.16 111.16
C GLN A 54 9.37 -120.08 111.59
N SER A 55 10.22 -120.36 112.57
CA SER A 55 11.28 -119.43 113.00
C SER A 55 12.29 -119.17 111.89
N GLN A 56 12.67 -120.21 111.14
CA GLN A 56 13.52 -120.06 109.95
C GLN A 56 12.80 -119.26 108.86
N THR A 57 11.53 -119.52 108.60
CA THR A 57 10.72 -118.74 107.64
C THR A 57 10.64 -117.26 108.04
N ILE A 58 10.38 -116.95 109.31
CA ILE A 58 10.32 -115.57 109.81
C ILE A 58 11.68 -114.89 109.66
N GLN A 59 12.79 -115.57 109.94
CA GLN A 59 14.12 -115.01 109.74
C GLN A 59 14.41 -114.72 108.27
N ASN A 60 14.01 -115.61 107.36
CA ASN A 60 14.16 -115.39 105.92
C ASN A 60 13.31 -114.21 105.44
N LEU A 61 12.03 -114.17 105.81
CA LEU A 61 11.13 -113.05 105.49
C LEU A 61 11.63 -111.72 106.06
N LYS A 62 12.23 -111.73 107.26
CA LYS A 62 12.83 -110.53 107.85
C LYS A 62 14.05 -110.03 107.06
N ARG A 63 14.89 -110.95 106.56
CA ARG A 63 16.01 -110.61 105.68
C ARG A 63 15.51 -110.08 104.33
N GLU A 64 14.52 -110.73 103.73
CA GLU A 64 13.91 -110.30 102.46
C GLU A 64 13.25 -108.92 102.59
N SER A 65 12.49 -108.67 103.65
CA SER A 65 11.87 -107.37 103.92
C SER A 65 12.91 -106.26 104.14
N ALA A 66 14.01 -106.56 104.84
CA ALA A 66 15.11 -105.62 105.01
C ALA A 66 15.78 -105.29 103.66
N GLN A 67 16.05 -106.31 102.83
CA GLN A 67 16.60 -106.13 101.49
C GLN A 67 15.67 -105.31 100.59
N GLN A 68 14.36 -105.56 100.60
CA GLN A 68 13.39 -104.78 99.84
C GLN A 68 13.32 -103.32 100.31
N THR A 69 13.42 -103.08 101.63
CA THR A 69 13.43 -101.72 102.17
C THR A 69 14.67 -100.95 101.72
N GLU A 70 15.83 -101.60 101.70
CA GLU A 70 17.07 -101.00 101.21
C GLU A 70 17.03 -100.74 99.70
N ALA A 71 16.49 -101.67 98.91
CA ALA A 71 16.27 -101.48 97.48
C ALA A 71 15.31 -100.30 97.20
N ALA A 72 14.21 -100.19 97.95
CA ALA A 72 13.27 -99.07 97.82
C ALA A 72 13.93 -97.72 98.14
N ARG A 73 14.78 -97.65 99.18
CA ARG A 73 15.55 -96.44 99.51
C ARG A 73 16.55 -96.07 98.40
N SER A 74 17.22 -97.06 97.80
CA SER A 74 18.13 -96.82 96.68
C SER A 74 17.38 -96.23 95.48
N LEU A 75 16.25 -96.85 95.11
CA LEU A 75 15.40 -96.38 94.02
C LEU A 75 14.83 -94.98 94.29
N GLU A 76 14.44 -94.68 95.54
CA GLU A 76 13.96 -93.35 95.92
C GLU A 76 15.06 -92.28 95.77
N GLY A 77 16.30 -92.61 96.16
CA GLY A 77 17.46 -91.74 95.94
C GLY A 77 17.75 -91.49 94.46
N GLU A 78 17.72 -92.54 93.64
CA GLU A 78 17.87 -92.43 92.18
C GLU A 78 16.76 -91.56 91.56
N LEU A 79 15.51 -91.77 91.95
CA LEU A 79 14.38 -90.96 91.49
C LEU A 79 14.54 -89.48 91.87
N GLN A 80 15.00 -89.19 93.09
CA GLN A 80 15.21 -87.82 93.53
C GLN A 80 16.30 -87.10 92.72
N VAL A 81 17.38 -87.82 92.36
CA VAL A 81 18.43 -87.28 91.48
C VAL A 81 17.87 -86.99 90.09
N ILE A 82 17.16 -87.96 89.49
CA ILE A 82 16.59 -87.81 88.14
C ILE A 82 15.60 -86.63 88.10
N VAL A 83 14.72 -86.52 89.09
CA VAL A 83 13.76 -85.41 89.19
C VAL A 83 14.50 -84.07 89.31
N GLY A 84 15.51 -83.99 90.19
CA GLY A 84 16.29 -82.76 90.36
C GLY A 84 17.07 -82.36 89.09
N GLU A 85 17.59 -83.32 88.34
CA GLU A 85 18.26 -83.07 87.07
C GLU A 85 17.27 -82.60 85.99
N LYS A 86 16.11 -83.26 85.87
CA LYS A 86 15.07 -82.87 84.90
C LYS A 86 14.46 -81.53 85.22
N GLU A 87 14.23 -81.20 86.48
CA GLU A 87 13.79 -79.86 86.88
C GLU A 87 14.81 -78.79 86.51
N LYS A 88 16.11 -79.04 86.71
CA LYS A 88 17.17 -78.11 86.30
C LYS A 88 17.22 -77.95 84.78
N GLU A 89 17.09 -79.05 84.04
CA GLU A 89 17.05 -79.06 82.57
C GLU A 89 15.85 -78.25 82.05
N PHE A 90 14.64 -78.53 82.54
CA PHE A 90 13.44 -77.80 82.14
C PHE A 90 13.50 -76.32 82.54
N LYS A 91 14.03 -75.97 83.72
CA LYS A 91 14.25 -74.57 84.09
C LYS A 91 15.19 -73.84 83.12
N LYS A 92 16.27 -74.50 82.68
CA LYS A 92 17.17 -73.93 81.67
C LYS A 92 16.48 -73.74 80.32
N GLN A 93 15.72 -74.74 79.87
CA GLN A 93 14.97 -74.67 78.61
C GLN A 93 13.92 -73.56 78.64
N ILE A 94 13.15 -73.45 79.73
CA ILE A 94 12.15 -72.38 79.92
C ILE A 94 12.82 -71.01 79.86
N ALA A 95 13.97 -70.81 80.53
CA ALA A 95 14.69 -69.55 80.49
C ALA A 95 15.22 -69.21 79.09
N SER A 96 15.69 -70.20 78.32
CA SER A 96 16.11 -69.99 76.92
C SER A 96 14.93 -69.56 76.05
N LEU A 97 13.82 -70.29 76.12
CA LEU A 97 12.61 -70.01 75.35
C LEU A 97 12.00 -68.65 75.69
N GLN A 98 12.06 -68.24 76.96
CA GLN A 98 11.62 -66.91 77.38
C GLN A 98 12.47 -65.79 76.76
N ASN A 99 13.80 -65.97 76.72
CA ASN A 99 14.69 -65.01 76.08
C ASN A 99 14.49 -64.95 74.55
N GLU A 100 14.31 -66.11 73.90
CA GLU A 100 14.02 -66.19 72.47
C GLU A 100 12.68 -65.51 72.14
N LEU A 101 11.65 -65.72 72.95
CA LEU A 101 10.34 -65.08 72.78
C LEU A 101 10.41 -63.56 72.95
N GLU A 102 11.15 -63.08 73.95
CA GLU A 102 11.35 -61.64 74.17
C GLU A 102 12.11 -60.99 73.02
N ASN A 103 13.12 -61.66 72.48
CA ASN A 103 13.85 -61.18 71.30
C ASN A 103 12.96 -61.15 70.05
N ALA A 104 12.22 -62.23 69.78
CA ALA A 104 11.28 -62.30 68.66
C ALA A 104 10.21 -61.21 68.74
N LYS A 105 9.75 -60.88 69.95
CA LYS A 105 8.79 -59.79 70.17
C LYS A 105 9.38 -58.42 69.80
N LYS A 106 10.62 -58.13 70.21
CA LYS A 106 11.32 -56.87 69.85
C LYS A 106 11.55 -56.75 68.34
N GLU A 107 11.87 -57.86 67.68
CA GLU A 107 12.00 -57.91 66.22
C GLU A 107 10.66 -57.65 65.53
N ALA A 108 9.57 -58.23 66.03
CA ALA A 108 8.23 -57.98 65.49
C ALA A 108 7.79 -56.51 65.66
N GLU A 109 8.06 -55.89 66.81
CA GLU A 109 7.82 -54.46 67.05
C GLU A 109 8.64 -53.58 66.10
N SER A 110 9.91 -53.93 65.87
CA SER A 110 10.78 -53.22 64.92
C SER A 110 10.28 -53.36 63.47
N SER A 111 9.81 -54.56 63.10
CA SER A 111 9.22 -54.82 61.78
C SER A 111 7.95 -54.00 61.55
N SER A 112 7.07 -53.90 62.56
CA SER A 112 5.88 -53.07 62.49
C SER A 112 6.20 -51.59 62.31
N SER A 113 7.21 -51.07 63.01
CA SER A 113 7.69 -49.70 62.85
C SER A 113 8.18 -49.43 61.41
N LEU A 114 8.99 -50.35 60.86
CA LEU A 114 9.48 -50.26 59.48
C LEU A 114 8.35 -50.30 58.45
N GLN A 115 7.32 -51.11 58.68
CA GLN A 115 6.14 -51.14 57.81
C GLN A 115 5.40 -49.80 57.78
N ASN A 116 5.24 -49.15 58.94
CA ASN A 116 4.62 -47.83 59.01
C ASN A 116 5.45 -46.78 58.25
N GLN A 117 6.77 -46.77 58.44
CA GLN A 117 7.67 -45.88 57.71
C GLN A 117 7.60 -46.10 56.19
N LEU A 118 7.53 -47.37 55.76
CA LEU A 118 7.41 -47.72 54.35
C LEU A 118 6.07 -47.23 53.77
N ALA A 119 4.97 -47.35 54.50
CA ALA A 119 3.67 -46.82 54.08
C ALA A 119 3.68 -45.29 53.96
N GLU A 120 4.29 -44.59 54.91
CA GLU A 120 4.46 -43.12 54.86
C GLU A 120 5.32 -42.70 53.65
N MET A 121 6.42 -43.41 53.40
CA MET A 121 7.26 -43.16 52.22
C MET A 121 6.51 -43.41 50.91
N GLN A 122 5.69 -44.46 50.84
CA GLN A 122 4.86 -44.72 49.65
C GLN A 122 3.83 -43.60 49.42
N GLN A 123 3.21 -43.08 50.49
CA GLN A 123 2.27 -41.97 50.37
C GLN A 123 2.96 -40.68 49.89
N THR A 124 4.16 -40.37 50.40
CA THR A 124 4.92 -39.20 49.97
C THR A 124 5.41 -39.32 48.53
N LEU A 125 5.82 -40.51 48.08
CA LEU A 125 6.15 -40.77 46.68
C LEU A 125 4.94 -40.54 45.75
N ALA A 126 3.76 -41.06 46.10
CA ALA A 126 2.54 -40.86 45.31
C ALA A 126 2.18 -39.36 45.19
N GLU A 127 2.37 -38.59 46.26
CA GLU A 127 2.16 -37.14 46.25
C GLU A 127 3.19 -36.42 45.34
N TYR A 128 4.47 -36.81 45.40
CA TYR A 128 5.48 -36.27 44.50
C TYR A 128 5.24 -36.63 43.03
N GLU A 129 4.79 -37.85 42.73
CA GLU A 129 4.41 -38.25 41.37
C GLU A 129 3.27 -37.40 40.83
N LYS A 130 2.26 -37.11 41.65
CA LYS A 130 1.16 -36.22 41.29
C LYS A 130 1.66 -34.80 41.01
N GLN A 131 2.47 -34.23 41.91
CA GLN A 131 3.04 -32.90 41.71
C GLN A 131 3.93 -32.84 40.45
N LEU A 132 4.71 -33.87 40.19
CA LEU A 132 5.52 -33.96 38.97
C LEU A 132 4.62 -33.96 37.72
N SER A 133 3.55 -34.74 37.71
CA SER A 133 2.58 -34.77 36.61
C SER A 133 1.95 -33.39 36.36
N GLU A 134 1.54 -32.68 37.41
CA GLU A 134 1.00 -31.32 37.31
C GLU A 134 2.02 -30.33 36.75
N LYS A 135 3.29 -30.43 37.18
CA LYS A 135 4.37 -29.58 36.65
C LYS A 135 4.67 -29.88 35.18
N VAL A 136 4.67 -31.16 34.77
CA VAL A 136 4.85 -31.55 33.37
C VAL A 136 3.71 -31.01 32.49
N ALA A 137 2.46 -31.11 32.93
CA ALA A 137 1.32 -30.54 32.20
C ALA A 137 1.48 -29.03 32.01
N LYS A 138 1.88 -28.31 33.07
CA LYS A 138 2.10 -26.86 33.01
C LYS A 138 3.27 -26.46 32.11
N MET A 139 4.33 -27.28 32.03
CA MET A 139 5.42 -27.04 31.08
C MET A 139 4.93 -27.17 29.63
N ALA A 140 4.12 -28.19 29.32
CA ALA A 140 3.56 -28.36 27.98
C ALA A 140 2.65 -27.18 27.57
N GLU A 141 1.85 -26.64 28.50
CA GLU A 141 1.05 -25.43 28.25
C GLU A 141 1.93 -24.20 27.94
N LEU A 142 3.00 -24.00 28.71
CA LEU A 142 3.93 -22.88 28.50
C LEU A 142 4.70 -23.02 27.19
N GLU A 143 5.09 -24.25 26.80
CA GLU A 143 5.72 -24.52 25.50
C GLU A 143 4.77 -24.18 24.35
N GLY A 144 3.49 -24.56 24.44
CA GLY A 144 2.46 -24.18 23.47
C GLY A 144 2.31 -22.65 23.34
N ALA A 145 2.19 -21.95 24.47
CA ALA A 145 2.10 -20.49 24.47
C ALA A 145 3.35 -19.81 23.87
N ASN A 146 4.55 -20.35 24.12
CA ASN A 146 5.78 -19.85 23.52
C ASN A 146 5.81 -20.04 22.00
N GLN A 147 5.30 -21.17 21.49
CA GLN A 147 5.20 -21.40 20.05
C GLN A 147 4.25 -20.39 19.39
N GLU A 148 3.08 -20.15 19.99
CA GLU A 148 2.12 -19.14 19.49
C GLU A 148 2.72 -17.73 19.47
N LEU A 149 3.41 -17.33 20.55
CA LEU A 149 4.10 -16.04 20.61
C LEU A 149 5.18 -15.93 19.55
N SER A 150 5.96 -16.99 19.33
CA SER A 150 7.00 -17.04 18.29
C SER A 150 6.40 -16.85 16.89
N SER A 151 5.31 -17.55 16.57
CA SER A 151 4.60 -17.37 15.30
C SER A 151 4.11 -15.93 15.11
N LYS A 152 3.56 -15.33 16.18
CA LYS A 152 3.08 -13.94 16.14
C LYS A 152 4.20 -12.92 15.96
N ILE A 153 5.38 -13.18 16.51
CA ILE A 153 6.58 -12.37 16.28
C ILE A 153 6.95 -12.42 14.80
N THR A 154 7.01 -13.61 14.19
CA THR A 154 7.31 -13.76 12.77
C THR A 154 6.31 -13.03 11.86
N GLU A 155 5.01 -13.06 12.19
CA GLU A 155 3.99 -12.31 11.46
C GLU A 155 4.19 -10.78 11.57
N LEU A 156 4.54 -10.28 12.76
CA LEU A 156 4.82 -8.87 12.99
C LEU A 156 6.09 -8.42 12.27
N GLU A 157 7.13 -9.25 12.25
CA GLU A 157 8.36 -9.00 11.48
C GLU A 157 8.07 -8.91 9.98
N GLY A 158 7.23 -9.81 9.44
CA GLY A 158 6.77 -9.75 8.06
C GLY A 158 6.01 -8.45 7.76
N SER A 159 5.08 -8.08 8.63
CA SER A 159 4.32 -6.82 8.50
C SER A 159 5.22 -5.58 8.55
N LEU A 160 6.24 -5.58 9.40
CA LEU A 160 7.25 -4.51 9.47
C LEU A 160 8.07 -4.40 8.19
N ALA A 161 8.45 -5.54 7.60
CA ALA A 161 9.17 -5.56 6.33
C ALA A 161 8.31 -4.98 5.19
N GLU A 162 7.01 -5.29 5.15
CA GLU A 162 6.08 -4.70 4.19
C GLU A 162 5.94 -3.18 4.37
N ILE A 163 5.76 -2.72 5.61
CA ILE A 163 5.69 -1.29 5.92
C ILE A 163 6.97 -0.58 5.48
N SER A 164 8.14 -1.14 5.77
CA SER A 164 9.43 -0.60 5.32
C SER A 164 9.50 -0.51 3.78
N GLY A 165 9.05 -1.55 3.08
CA GLY A 165 8.96 -1.53 1.62
C GLY A 165 8.02 -0.45 1.08
N THR A 166 6.86 -0.24 1.71
CA THR A 166 5.94 0.84 1.32
C THR A 166 6.51 2.23 1.60
N LYS A 167 7.24 2.41 2.70
CA LYS A 167 7.91 3.67 3.04
C LYS A 167 8.93 4.04 1.97
N ASN A 168 9.75 3.09 1.52
CA ASN A 168 10.73 3.34 0.45
C ASN A 168 10.05 3.79 -0.86
N LYS A 169 8.95 3.13 -1.25
CA LYS A 169 8.15 3.54 -2.42
C LYS A 169 7.57 4.94 -2.25
N PHE A 170 7.13 5.29 -1.05
CA PHE A 170 6.63 6.64 -0.76
C PHE A 170 7.74 7.68 -0.91
N GLU A 171 8.95 7.42 -0.39
CA GLU A 171 10.10 8.31 -0.55
C GLU A 171 10.51 8.49 -2.03
N GLU A 172 10.44 7.42 -2.84
CA GLU A 172 10.67 7.50 -4.29
C GLU A 172 9.63 8.38 -4.99
N ILE A 173 8.35 8.19 -4.67
CA ILE A 173 7.26 9.00 -5.21
C ILE A 173 7.44 10.47 -4.81
N GLN A 174 7.83 10.74 -3.57
CA GLN A 174 8.06 12.11 -3.09
C GLN A 174 9.19 12.78 -3.88
N LYS A 175 10.32 12.10 -4.09
CA LYS A 175 11.42 12.62 -4.93
C LYS A 175 10.98 12.90 -6.37
N ALA A 176 10.16 12.02 -6.95
CA ALA A 176 9.63 12.21 -8.29
C ALA A 176 8.68 13.42 -8.37
N LEU A 177 7.85 13.62 -7.33
CA LEU A 177 6.96 14.77 -7.22
C LEU A 177 7.76 16.08 -7.11
N ASP A 178 8.80 16.11 -6.27
CA ASP A 178 9.65 17.29 -6.10
C ASP A 178 10.37 17.66 -7.41
N ALA A 179 10.88 16.66 -8.14
CA ALA A 179 11.48 16.86 -9.46
C ALA A 179 10.47 17.43 -10.47
N LYS A 180 9.23 16.91 -10.48
CA LYS A 180 8.17 17.40 -11.36
C LYS A 180 7.73 18.81 -11.00
N ASN A 181 7.66 19.15 -9.71
CA ASN A 181 7.37 20.52 -9.27
C ASN A 181 8.45 21.50 -9.75
N SER A 182 9.73 21.13 -9.64
CA SER A 182 10.82 21.96 -10.16
C SER A 182 10.76 22.14 -11.69
N GLU A 183 10.39 21.09 -12.44
CA GLU A 183 10.16 21.17 -13.89
C GLU A 183 9.02 22.15 -14.22
N VAL A 184 7.91 22.11 -13.45
CA VAL A 184 6.79 23.04 -13.59
C VAL A 184 7.22 24.48 -13.32
N GLU A 185 8.00 24.72 -12.27
CA GLU A 185 8.54 26.06 -11.97
C GLU A 185 9.42 26.60 -13.10
N GLN A 186 10.29 25.77 -13.68
CA GLN A 186 11.13 26.14 -14.82
C GLN A 186 10.29 26.47 -16.06
N LEU A 187 9.28 25.65 -16.35
CA LEU A 187 8.37 25.89 -17.48
C LEU A 187 7.58 27.19 -17.29
N ASN A 188 7.09 27.46 -16.08
CA ASN A 188 6.41 28.71 -15.75
C ASN A 188 7.33 29.92 -15.93
N GLY A 189 8.59 29.84 -15.50
CA GLY A 189 9.58 30.90 -15.75
C GLY A 189 9.82 31.14 -17.24
N LYS A 190 9.89 30.07 -18.04
CA LYS A 190 10.03 30.18 -19.50
C LYS A 190 8.80 30.79 -20.17
N ILE A 191 7.60 30.47 -19.69
CA ILE A 191 6.35 31.07 -20.16
C ILE A 191 6.37 32.59 -19.91
N GLN A 192 6.71 33.02 -18.69
CA GLN A 192 6.79 34.46 -18.36
C GLN A 192 7.80 35.21 -19.24
N GLU A 193 8.96 34.60 -19.50
CA GLU A 193 9.96 35.19 -20.38
C GLU A 193 9.46 35.30 -21.83
N LEU A 194 8.80 34.27 -22.35
CA LEU A 194 8.19 34.30 -23.69
C LEU A 194 7.06 35.34 -23.79
N GLU A 195 6.22 35.46 -22.77
CA GLU A 195 5.16 36.48 -22.70
C GLU A 195 5.77 37.88 -22.76
N LYS A 196 6.82 38.14 -22.00
CA LYS A 196 7.54 39.42 -22.02
C LYS A 196 8.17 39.71 -23.38
N GLN A 197 8.82 38.71 -24.00
CA GLN A 197 9.39 38.86 -25.35
C GLN A 197 8.30 39.15 -26.40
N GLN A 198 7.14 38.49 -26.28
CA GLN A 198 6.00 38.72 -27.17
C GLN A 198 5.44 40.13 -26.99
N GLU A 199 5.28 40.60 -25.75
CA GLU A 199 4.82 41.96 -25.46
C GLU A 199 5.78 43.02 -26.00
N GLN A 200 7.09 42.81 -25.81
CA GLN A 200 8.12 43.72 -26.32
C GLN A 200 8.17 43.73 -27.85
N SER A 201 8.12 42.57 -28.51
CA SER A 201 8.02 42.48 -29.96
C SER A 201 6.76 43.16 -30.49
N ALA A 202 5.61 43.00 -29.83
CA ALA A 202 4.37 43.69 -30.20
C ALA A 202 4.50 45.21 -30.07
N ALA A 203 5.14 45.71 -29.02
CA ALA A 203 5.44 47.13 -28.83
C ALA A 203 6.38 47.67 -29.93
N ASP A 204 7.45 46.94 -30.24
CA ASP A 204 8.40 47.31 -31.31
C ASP A 204 7.71 47.34 -32.68
N HIS A 205 6.86 46.34 -32.98
CA HIS A 205 6.07 46.31 -34.20
C HIS A 205 5.09 47.48 -34.28
N LYS A 206 4.43 47.83 -33.17
CA LYS A 206 3.54 48.99 -33.10
C LYS A 206 4.29 50.30 -33.34
N ALA A 207 5.43 50.51 -32.69
CA ALA A 207 6.25 51.71 -32.89
C ALA A 207 6.76 51.83 -34.34
N LYS A 208 7.13 50.70 -34.96
CA LYS A 208 7.54 50.66 -36.37
C LYS A 208 6.38 50.97 -37.33
N LEU A 209 5.17 50.53 -37.01
CA LEU A 209 3.97 50.89 -37.78
C LEU A 209 3.65 52.38 -37.66
N GLU A 210 3.76 52.95 -36.45
CA GLU A 210 3.56 54.38 -36.23
C GLU A 210 4.59 55.22 -37.00
N SER A 211 5.87 54.86 -36.94
CA SER A 211 6.92 55.59 -37.68
C SER A 211 6.76 55.47 -39.19
N LEU A 212 6.38 54.29 -39.71
CA LEU A 212 6.12 54.10 -41.14
C LEU A 212 4.93 54.92 -41.60
N ASN A 213 3.84 54.94 -40.82
CA ASN A 213 2.67 55.77 -41.12
C ASN A 213 3.00 57.26 -41.11
N GLU A 214 3.82 57.71 -40.16
CA GLU A 214 4.23 59.11 -40.07
C GLU A 214 5.15 59.50 -41.24
N GLN A 215 6.08 58.63 -41.63
CA GLN A 215 6.89 58.80 -42.84
C GLN A 215 6.02 58.89 -44.10
N GLN A 216 5.05 57.97 -44.25
CA GLN A 216 4.13 58.00 -45.38
C GLN A 216 3.26 59.27 -45.38
N ALA A 217 2.79 59.72 -44.22
CA ALA A 217 2.03 60.96 -44.11
C ALA A 217 2.86 62.19 -44.50
N GLN A 218 4.12 62.27 -44.05
CA GLN A 218 5.03 63.34 -44.43
C GLN A 218 5.35 63.33 -45.93
N GLU A 219 5.57 62.14 -46.51
CA GLU A 219 5.83 61.99 -47.94
C GLU A 219 4.61 62.40 -48.78
N LEU A 220 3.41 61.99 -48.38
CA LEU A 220 2.16 62.42 -49.03
C LEU A 220 1.96 63.94 -48.95
N GLU A 221 2.26 64.56 -47.80
CA GLU A 221 2.15 66.02 -47.65
C GLU A 221 3.17 66.77 -48.50
N ALA A 222 4.40 66.25 -48.60
CA ALA A 222 5.42 66.80 -49.49
C ALA A 222 5.03 66.68 -50.98
N GLN A 223 4.47 65.53 -51.38
CA GLN A 223 3.93 65.34 -52.73
C GLN A 223 2.78 66.32 -53.00
N LYS A 224 1.84 66.46 -52.07
CA LYS A 224 0.72 67.40 -52.16
C LYS A 224 1.20 68.85 -52.33
N SER A 225 2.16 69.29 -51.52
CA SER A 225 2.78 70.62 -51.64
C SER A 225 3.43 70.84 -53.02
N THR A 226 4.08 69.80 -53.54
CA THR A 226 4.65 69.83 -54.89
C THR A 226 3.57 69.97 -55.96
N TYR A 227 2.49 69.21 -55.86
CA TYR A 227 1.33 69.33 -56.75
C TYR A 227 0.68 70.71 -56.65
N ASP A 228 0.54 71.28 -55.46
CA ASP A 228 0.01 72.64 -55.26
C ASP A 228 0.89 73.71 -55.94
N MET A 229 2.22 73.57 -55.86
CA MET A 229 3.14 74.47 -56.58
C MET A 229 3.00 74.32 -58.10
N GLN A 230 2.86 73.10 -58.60
CA GLN A 230 2.63 72.84 -60.03
C GLN A 230 1.31 73.44 -60.50
N ILE A 231 0.23 73.28 -59.73
CA ILE A 231 -1.08 73.89 -60.01
C ILE A 231 -0.93 75.42 -60.10
N LYS A 232 -0.32 76.07 -59.10
CA LYS A 232 -0.09 77.52 -59.11
C LYS A 232 0.74 77.98 -60.32
N ALA A 233 1.77 77.23 -60.69
CA ALA A 233 2.58 77.54 -61.86
C ALA A 233 1.78 77.45 -63.16
N LEU A 234 0.91 76.45 -63.29
CA LEU A 234 0.00 76.29 -64.42
C LEU A 234 -1.05 77.39 -64.47
N GLU A 235 -1.64 77.76 -63.33
CA GLU A 235 -2.60 78.87 -63.21
C GLU A 235 -1.97 80.19 -63.68
N ASN A 236 -0.74 80.50 -63.24
CA ASN A 236 -0.01 81.68 -63.68
C ASN A 236 0.25 81.65 -65.19
N LYS A 237 0.67 80.51 -65.75
CA LYS A 237 0.91 80.36 -67.19
C LYS A 237 -0.37 80.53 -68.01
N TYR A 238 -1.50 80.02 -67.51
CA TYR A 238 -2.80 80.20 -68.13
C TYR A 238 -3.26 81.67 -68.08
N GLY A 239 -3.01 82.37 -66.97
CA GLY A 239 -3.26 83.82 -66.86
C GLY A 239 -2.48 84.64 -67.89
N MET A 240 -1.18 84.39 -68.03
CA MET A 240 -0.32 85.11 -68.99
C MET A 240 -0.70 84.87 -70.45
N THR A 241 -1.12 83.64 -70.80
CA THR A 241 -1.53 83.31 -72.16
C THR A 241 -2.88 83.95 -72.51
N LYS A 242 -3.81 84.03 -71.56
CA LYS A 242 -5.08 84.74 -71.73
C LYS A 242 -4.88 86.24 -72.03
N GLU A 243 -3.95 86.89 -71.34
CA GLU A 243 -3.63 88.32 -71.55
C GLU A 243 -2.90 88.62 -72.87
N ALA A 244 -2.12 87.65 -73.39
CA ALA A 244 -1.43 87.79 -74.66
C ALA A 244 -2.41 87.75 -75.85
N ILE A 245 -3.42 86.88 -75.80
CA ILE A 245 -4.45 86.74 -76.84
C ILE A 245 -5.29 88.03 -76.95
N LEU A 246 -5.71 88.59 -75.82
CA LEU A 246 -6.49 89.84 -75.76
C LEU A 246 -5.77 91.07 -76.36
N ARG A 247 -4.43 91.08 -76.35
CA ARG A 247 -3.64 92.16 -76.98
C ARG A 247 -3.57 92.01 -78.50
N ALA A 248 -3.40 90.80 -79.00
CA ALA A 248 -3.28 90.54 -80.43
C ALA A 248 -4.58 90.86 -81.20
N GLU A 249 -5.75 90.61 -80.61
CA GLU A 249 -7.04 90.91 -81.24
C GLU A 249 -7.28 92.42 -81.43
N LYS A 250 -6.65 93.28 -80.63
CA LYS A 250 -6.90 94.73 -80.64
C LYS A 250 -6.13 95.47 -81.74
N GLU A 251 -5.00 94.93 -82.21
CA GLU A 251 -4.14 95.58 -83.22
C GLU A 251 -4.57 95.34 -84.68
N MET A 252 -5.44 94.35 -84.93
CA MET A 252 -5.78 93.93 -86.29
C MET A 252 -6.87 94.80 -86.98
N ILE A 253 -7.66 95.57 -86.23
CA ILE A 253 -8.88 96.22 -86.73
C ILE A 253 -8.61 97.59 -87.42
N GLU A 254 -7.44 98.22 -87.24
CA GLU A 254 -7.20 99.60 -87.72
C GLU A 254 -6.68 99.73 -89.18
N ARG A 255 -6.46 98.64 -89.93
CA ARG A 255 -5.71 98.69 -91.21
C ARG A 255 -6.51 98.48 -92.51
N VAL A 256 -7.82 98.29 -92.47
CA VAL A 256 -8.64 98.01 -93.67
C VAL A 256 -9.71 99.08 -93.87
N ILE A 257 -9.77 99.69 -95.07
CA ILE A 257 -10.80 100.67 -95.43
C ILE A 257 -11.89 99.97 -96.25
N PHE A 258 -13.13 100.04 -95.76
CA PHE A 258 -14.30 99.52 -96.47
C PHE A 258 -15.10 100.68 -97.07
N LEU A 259 -15.49 100.56 -98.33
CA LEU A 259 -16.40 101.45 -99.03
C LEU A 259 -17.65 100.67 -99.46
N ARG A 260 -18.83 101.29 -99.41
CA ARG A 260 -20.10 100.72 -99.87
C ARG A 260 -20.69 101.59 -100.97
N TYR A 261 -21.17 100.97 -102.04
CA TYR A 261 -21.90 101.65 -103.10
C TYR A 261 -23.34 101.91 -102.68
N THR A 262 -23.82 103.13 -102.89
CA THR A 262 -25.17 103.57 -102.49
C THR A 262 -26.11 103.78 -103.68
N GLY A 263 -25.78 103.22 -104.85
CA GLY A 263 -26.55 103.42 -106.09
C GLY A 263 -26.11 104.66 -106.90
N ALA A 264 -25.41 105.61 -106.28
CA ALA A 264 -24.89 106.81 -106.94
C ALA A 264 -23.38 107.03 -106.77
N ASN A 265 -22.82 106.68 -105.60
CA ASN A 265 -21.39 106.82 -105.27
C ASN A 265 -20.95 105.76 -104.25
N PHE A 266 -19.65 105.68 -103.97
CA PHE A 266 -19.11 104.91 -102.84
C PHE A 266 -19.09 105.75 -101.56
N VAL A 267 -19.21 105.13 -100.39
CA VAL A 267 -19.15 105.78 -99.07
C VAL A 267 -18.38 104.91 -98.09
N MET A 268 -17.54 105.48 -97.23
CA MET A 268 -16.73 104.74 -96.26
C MET A 268 -17.55 104.17 -95.09
N VAL A 269 -17.23 102.95 -94.67
CA VAL A 269 -17.88 102.19 -93.59
C VAL A 269 -16.83 101.54 -92.68
N ARG A 270 -17.16 101.37 -91.39
CA ARG A 270 -16.23 100.93 -90.33
C ARG A 270 -15.97 99.43 -90.29
N SER A 271 -16.81 98.65 -90.94
CA SER A 271 -16.69 97.19 -91.04
C SER A 271 -17.05 96.76 -92.45
N LYS A 272 -16.65 95.54 -92.81
CA LYS A 272 -17.03 94.93 -94.09
C LYS A 272 -18.56 94.94 -94.23
N PRO A 273 -19.14 95.49 -95.31
CA PRO A 273 -20.58 95.43 -95.54
C PRO A 273 -20.96 94.00 -95.87
N ASP A 274 -21.96 93.48 -95.17
CA ASP A 274 -22.45 92.11 -95.40
C ASP A 274 -23.26 91.98 -96.70
N GLU A 275 -23.80 93.10 -97.22
CA GLU A 275 -24.71 93.12 -98.38
C GLU A 275 -24.51 94.34 -99.32
N GLY A 276 -24.78 94.13 -100.60
CA GLY A 276 -24.66 95.09 -101.69
C GLY A 276 -23.30 95.08 -102.38
N ILE A 277 -23.03 96.15 -103.15
CA ILE A 277 -21.72 96.36 -103.79
C ILE A 277 -20.81 97.11 -102.82
N SER A 278 -19.64 96.57 -102.54
CA SER A 278 -18.62 97.15 -101.67
C SER A 278 -17.26 97.17 -102.34
N MET A 279 -16.37 98.03 -101.88
CA MET A 279 -15.00 98.12 -102.33
C MET A 279 -14.08 98.17 -101.10
N ILE A 280 -13.10 97.29 -101.06
CA ILE A 280 -12.19 97.12 -99.93
C ILE A 280 -10.81 97.56 -100.38
N LEU A 281 -10.19 98.46 -99.64
CA LEU A 281 -8.78 98.80 -99.84
C LEU A 281 -7.93 97.82 -99.05
N ASP A 282 -7.17 96.99 -99.75
CA ASP A 282 -6.05 96.27 -99.15
C ASP A 282 -4.77 97.08 -99.38
N GLN A 283 -4.28 97.72 -98.32
CA GLN A 283 -3.04 98.51 -98.39
C GLN A 283 -1.78 97.65 -98.51
N GLN A 284 -1.80 96.38 -98.06
CA GLN A 284 -0.63 95.51 -98.15
C GLN A 284 -0.46 94.96 -99.56
N GLU A 285 -1.56 94.57 -100.21
CA GLU A 285 -1.50 94.04 -101.57
C GLU A 285 -1.53 95.10 -102.66
N GLY A 286 -1.81 96.37 -102.32
CA GLY A 286 -1.82 97.44 -103.31
C GLY A 286 -3.05 97.38 -104.24
N LYS A 287 -4.18 96.86 -103.75
CA LYS A 287 -5.37 96.56 -104.56
C LYS A 287 -6.66 97.12 -103.99
N TRP A 288 -7.57 97.43 -104.91
CA TRP A 288 -8.98 97.61 -104.60
C TRP A 288 -9.74 96.34 -104.91
N LEU A 289 -10.36 95.75 -103.90
CA LEU A 289 -11.24 94.59 -104.09
C LEU A 289 -12.69 95.07 -104.12
N MET A 290 -13.29 95.08 -105.31
CA MET A 290 -14.72 95.34 -105.44
C MET A 290 -15.48 94.02 -105.34
N VAL A 291 -16.33 93.90 -104.32
CA VAL A 291 -17.15 92.72 -104.04
C VAL A 291 -18.61 93.09 -104.13
N TRP A 292 -19.43 92.24 -104.74
CA TRP A 292 -20.87 92.44 -104.74
C TRP A 292 -21.61 91.14 -104.48
N ASP A 293 -22.81 91.28 -103.92
CA ASP A 293 -23.71 90.16 -103.73
C ASP A 293 -24.41 89.72 -105.04
N ALA A 294 -25.08 88.57 -104.99
CA ALA A 294 -25.81 88.05 -106.13
C ALA A 294 -27.00 88.94 -106.56
N ASN A 295 -27.50 89.79 -105.66
CA ASN A 295 -28.73 90.56 -105.83
C ASN A 295 -28.50 91.92 -106.52
N ALA A 296 -27.26 92.40 -106.58
CA ALA A 296 -26.91 93.63 -107.27
C ALA A 296 -27.31 93.56 -108.76
N GLY A 297 -28.15 94.50 -109.21
CA GLY A 297 -28.63 94.52 -110.60
C GLY A 297 -27.50 94.80 -111.60
N PHE A 298 -27.59 94.27 -112.81
CA PHE A 298 -26.55 94.42 -113.84
C PHE A 298 -26.18 95.90 -114.12
N VAL A 299 -27.18 96.79 -114.15
CA VAL A 299 -26.98 98.23 -114.37
C VAL A 299 -26.27 98.87 -113.18
N GLU A 300 -26.61 98.51 -111.94
CA GLU A 300 -25.92 98.96 -110.73
C GLU A 300 -24.47 98.49 -110.70
N ARG A 301 -24.20 97.20 -111.01
CA ARG A 301 -22.84 96.66 -111.08
C ARG A 301 -21.98 97.44 -112.07
N ARG A 302 -22.51 97.72 -113.27
CA ARG A 302 -21.76 98.45 -114.31
C ARG A 302 -21.52 99.91 -113.93
N THR A 303 -22.45 100.54 -113.21
CA THR A 303 -22.32 101.92 -112.74
C THR A 303 -21.32 102.01 -111.58
N ALA A 304 -21.43 101.09 -110.62
CA ALA A 304 -20.49 100.95 -109.52
C ALA A 304 -19.09 100.58 -110.01
N GLU A 305 -18.95 99.71 -111.02
CA GLU A 305 -17.66 99.37 -111.61
C GLU A 305 -17.02 100.60 -112.26
N ARG A 306 -17.77 101.40 -113.02
CA ARG A 306 -17.25 102.64 -113.61
C ARG A 306 -16.73 103.60 -112.54
N LEU A 307 -17.47 103.73 -111.45
CA LEU A 307 -17.06 104.55 -110.31
C LEU A 307 -15.85 103.95 -109.59
N ALA A 308 -15.84 102.64 -109.35
CA ALA A 308 -14.72 101.92 -108.74
C ALA A 308 -13.44 102.05 -109.58
N ARG A 309 -13.53 101.96 -110.92
CA ARG A 309 -12.39 102.20 -111.82
C ARG A 309 -11.95 103.65 -111.80
N SER A 310 -12.88 104.60 -111.71
CA SER A 310 -12.56 106.02 -111.53
C SER A 310 -11.83 106.25 -110.21
N ILE A 311 -12.27 105.60 -109.12
CA ILE A 311 -11.65 105.67 -107.80
C ILE A 311 -10.30 104.98 -107.78
N ALA A 312 -10.13 103.81 -108.40
CA ALA A 312 -8.84 103.13 -108.51
C ALA A 312 -7.82 103.98 -109.29
N LYS A 313 -8.27 104.66 -110.36
CA LYS A 313 -7.41 105.51 -111.17
C LYS A 313 -7.10 106.87 -110.53
N ALA A 314 -8.06 107.47 -109.84
CA ALA A 314 -7.94 108.81 -109.30
C ALA A 314 -7.72 108.85 -107.78
N GLY A 315 -7.77 107.72 -107.08
CA GLY A 315 -7.75 107.58 -105.63
C GLY A 315 -9.05 108.01 -104.94
N TRP A 316 -9.39 107.33 -103.84
CA TRP A 316 -10.53 107.71 -102.99
C TRP A 316 -10.14 108.90 -102.10
N PRO A 317 -10.89 110.03 -102.13
CA PRO A 317 -10.60 111.15 -101.27
C PRO A 317 -10.95 110.83 -99.81
N LEU A 318 -9.99 111.04 -98.92
CA LEU A 318 -10.23 111.08 -97.49
C LEU A 318 -10.72 112.48 -97.08
N PRO A 319 -11.41 112.61 -95.93
CA PRO A 319 -11.76 113.92 -95.36
C PRO A 319 -10.56 114.86 -95.16
N SER A 320 -9.35 114.31 -95.05
CA SER A 320 -8.09 115.06 -94.94
C SER A 320 -7.59 115.67 -96.25
N GLY A 321 -8.29 115.45 -97.38
CA GLY A 321 -7.89 115.92 -98.72
C GLY A 321 -6.87 115.02 -99.43
N ALA A 322 -6.22 114.09 -98.72
CA ALA A 322 -5.37 113.07 -99.32
C ALA A 322 -6.21 112.03 -100.08
N ARG A 323 -5.63 111.42 -101.11
CA ARG A 323 -6.27 110.35 -101.89
C ARG A 323 -5.59 109.01 -101.64
N VAL A 324 -6.37 107.99 -101.27
CA VAL A 324 -5.87 106.64 -100.99
C VAL A 324 -6.20 105.67 -102.11
N GLY A 325 -5.32 104.68 -102.31
CA GLY A 325 -5.47 103.68 -103.37
C GLY A 325 -5.39 104.26 -104.78
N LEU A 326 -4.67 105.38 -104.97
CA LEU A 326 -4.38 105.93 -106.29
C LEU A 326 -3.43 104.98 -107.05
N GLY A 327 -3.86 104.51 -108.22
CA GLY A 327 -3.05 103.62 -109.05
C GLY A 327 -3.04 102.16 -108.59
N PHE A 328 -3.92 101.80 -107.64
CA PHE A 328 -4.09 100.42 -107.19
C PHE A 328 -4.94 99.66 -108.18
N ASP A 329 -4.61 98.39 -108.41
CA ASP A 329 -5.36 97.56 -109.34
C ASP A 329 -6.74 97.25 -108.79
N LEU A 330 -7.77 97.43 -109.62
CA LEU A 330 -9.14 97.07 -109.27
C LEU A 330 -9.38 95.61 -109.62
N GLU A 331 -9.44 94.78 -108.61
CA GLU A 331 -9.84 93.38 -108.72
C GLU A 331 -11.32 93.25 -108.36
N MET A 332 -12.07 92.62 -109.27
CA MET A 332 -13.51 92.43 -109.11
C MET A 332 -13.82 90.99 -108.75
N GLN A 333 -14.46 90.77 -107.61
CA GLN A 333 -14.92 89.46 -107.17
C GLN A 333 -16.44 89.45 -107.03
N GLY A 334 -17.11 88.78 -107.95
CA GLY A 334 -18.54 88.55 -107.87
C GLY A 334 -19.03 87.50 -108.86
N ALA A 335 -20.13 86.84 -108.51
CA ALA A 335 -20.65 85.69 -109.25
C ALA A 335 -21.06 86.07 -110.69
N GLN A 336 -20.47 85.35 -111.66
CA GLN A 336 -20.64 85.41 -113.12
C GLN A 336 -20.01 86.62 -113.83
N SER A 337 -18.83 86.40 -114.42
CA SER A 337 -18.24 87.24 -115.45
C SER A 337 -19.12 87.20 -116.70
N VAL A 338 -19.38 88.37 -117.29
CA VAL A 338 -20.08 88.47 -118.57
C VAL A 338 -19.27 87.68 -119.62
N PRO A 339 -19.87 86.72 -120.36
CA PRO A 339 -19.15 85.87 -121.30
C PRO A 339 -18.37 86.67 -122.34
N GLY A 340 -17.11 86.32 -122.56
CA GLY A 340 -16.18 86.98 -123.51
C GLY A 340 -16.63 87.05 -124.97
N ARG A 341 -17.76 86.42 -125.33
CA ARG A 341 -18.40 86.53 -126.65
C ARG A 341 -19.17 87.83 -126.88
N LEU A 342 -19.42 88.62 -125.83
CA LEU A 342 -19.94 90.00 -125.92
C LEU A 342 -18.83 91.07 -125.82
N LEU A 343 -17.57 90.64 -125.92
CA LEU A 343 -16.37 91.47 -125.73
C LEU A 343 -15.43 91.50 -126.96
N ARG A 344 -15.87 91.07 -128.16
CA ARG A 344 -15.20 91.35 -129.47
C ARG A 344 -16.16 91.55 -130.67
N ASP A 345 -16.16 92.80 -131.17
CA ASP A 345 -16.40 93.47 -132.47
C ASP A 345 -17.10 92.82 -133.70
N GLN A 346 -17.98 93.60 -134.35
CA GLN A 346 -18.35 93.53 -135.78
C GLN A 346 -18.77 94.92 -136.36
N HIS A 347 -17.82 95.65 -136.96
CA HIS A 347 -17.96 96.39 -138.23
C HIS A 347 -16.62 97.04 -138.62
N GLU A 348 -15.84 96.31 -139.42
CA GLU A 348 -15.04 96.87 -140.51
C GLU A 348 -15.66 96.25 -141.77
N TYR A 349 -16.33 97.02 -142.64
CA TYR A 349 -16.55 96.71 -144.07
C TYR A 349 -17.21 97.89 -144.80
N MET A 350 -16.50 98.33 -145.85
CA MET A 350 -16.88 99.19 -146.99
C MET A 350 -16.77 100.71 -146.81
N ASP A 351 -15.98 101.30 -147.71
CA ASP A 351 -15.93 102.70 -148.21
C ASP A 351 -15.96 103.89 -147.22
#